data_AF-A3Z2I3-F1
#
_entry.id   AF-A3Z2I3-F1
#
_cell.length_a   1.000
_cell.length_b   1.000
_cell.length_c   1.000
_cell.angle_alpha   90.00
_cell.angle_beta   90.00
_cell.angle_gamma   90.00
#
_symmetry.space_group_name_H-M   'P 1'
#
loop_
_entity.id
_entity.type
_entity.pdbx_description
1 polymer ?
#
loop_
_entity_poly.entity_id
_entity_poly.type
_entity_poly.pdbx_seq_one_letter_code
_entity_poly.pdbx_strand_id
1 'polypeptide(L)'
;LLLRTHTSPVQIRHLEQNPPPVRIVAPGRVYRRDAVDATHSPVFHQVEVLAIDEGLDFSHLRGTVMAFLKAFFGDLPVRFRASYFPFTEPSAEVDVQWRGRWLEVMGCGMVDPAVLEGLGLDPERYSGFAAGLGVERFCMVRHGIDDIRRLYTSDLRFLEQF
;
A
#
# COMPACT_ATOMS: atom_id res chain seq x y z
N LEU A 1 6.34 -17.48 -16.92
CA LEU A 1 6.65 -16.77 -15.66
C LEU A 1 6.51 -15.27 -15.91
N LEU A 2 5.91 -14.53 -14.97
CA LEU A 2 5.74 -13.07 -15.04
C LEU A 2 6.45 -12.42 -13.85
N LEU A 3 6.87 -11.17 -13.99
CA LEU A 3 7.30 -10.34 -12.86
C LEU A 3 6.05 -9.83 -12.13
N ARG A 4 6.08 -9.86 -10.79
CA ARG A 4 4.93 -9.41 -9.97
C ARG A 4 4.72 -7.90 -10.12
N THR A 5 3.48 -7.49 -10.28
CA THR A 5 3.06 -6.08 -10.42
C THR A 5 2.70 -5.41 -9.10
N HIS A 6 2.55 -6.21 -8.05
CA HIS A 6 2.27 -5.83 -6.66
C HIS A 6 2.73 -6.93 -5.68
N THR A 7 2.65 -6.66 -4.38
CA THR A 7 3.08 -7.58 -3.31
C THR A 7 1.97 -8.49 -2.77
N SER A 8 0.70 -8.25 -3.14
CA SER A 8 -0.44 -9.08 -2.71
C SER A 8 -0.29 -10.60 -2.90
N PRO A 9 0.39 -11.12 -3.94
CA PRO A 9 0.61 -12.57 -4.06
C PRO A 9 1.42 -13.18 -2.89
N VAL A 10 2.18 -12.39 -2.16
CA VAL A 10 2.86 -12.85 -0.92
C VAL A 10 1.85 -13.06 0.20
N GLN A 11 0.81 -12.22 0.27
CA GLN A 11 -0.24 -12.32 1.29
C GLN A 11 -1.04 -13.61 1.12
N ILE A 12 -1.43 -13.94 -0.12
CA ILE A 12 -2.14 -15.20 -0.44
C ILE A 12 -1.30 -16.42 -0.08
N ARG A 13 -0.02 -16.46 -0.49
CA ARG A 13 0.89 -17.57 -0.12
C ARG A 13 1.09 -17.72 1.38
N HIS A 14 1.08 -16.61 2.11
CA HIS A 14 1.18 -16.66 3.57
C HIS A 14 -0.08 -17.30 4.16
N LEU A 15 -1.27 -16.93 3.67
CA LEU A 15 -2.56 -17.47 4.11
C LEU A 15 -2.72 -18.97 3.83
N GLU A 16 -2.10 -19.50 2.76
CA GLU A 16 -2.10 -20.94 2.46
C GLU A 16 -1.52 -21.79 3.61
N GLN A 17 -0.62 -21.22 4.42
CA GLN A 17 0.06 -21.92 5.52
C GLN A 17 -0.30 -21.37 6.91
N ASN A 18 -0.97 -20.22 6.97
CA ASN A 18 -1.23 -19.48 8.20
C ASN A 18 -2.69 -18.99 8.17
N PRO A 19 -3.64 -19.77 8.69
CA PRO A 19 -5.03 -19.35 8.75
C PRO A 19 -5.21 -18.16 9.72
N PRO A 20 -6.29 -17.36 9.58
CA PRO A 20 -6.59 -16.27 10.50
C PRO A 20 -6.66 -16.71 11.98
N PRO A 21 -6.37 -15.80 12.93
CA PRO A 21 -6.11 -14.37 12.73
C PRO A 21 -4.70 -14.09 12.18
N VAL A 22 -4.62 -13.17 11.21
CA VAL A 22 -3.34 -12.80 10.57
C VAL A 22 -3.22 -11.28 10.43
N ARG A 23 -2.00 -10.79 10.67
CA ARG A 23 -1.60 -9.40 10.42
C ARG A 23 -0.19 -9.41 9.85
N ILE A 24 -0.03 -9.06 8.59
CA ILE A 24 1.25 -9.12 7.88
C ILE A 24 1.54 -7.84 7.12
N VAL A 25 2.83 -7.58 6.93
CA VAL A 25 3.36 -6.52 6.09
C VAL A 25 4.30 -7.18 5.07
N ALA A 26 4.04 -6.95 3.79
CA ALA A 26 4.76 -7.53 2.68
C ALA A 26 5.50 -6.43 1.89
N PRO A 27 6.75 -6.10 2.26
CA PRO A 27 7.59 -5.24 1.45
C PRO A 27 8.14 -6.01 0.24
N GLY A 28 8.30 -5.33 -0.89
CA GLY A 28 8.96 -5.96 -2.04
C GLY A 28 9.08 -5.08 -3.25
N ARG A 29 10.08 -5.41 -4.08
CA ARG A 29 10.22 -4.85 -5.43
C ARG A 29 9.13 -5.39 -6.35
N VAL A 30 8.53 -4.51 -7.14
CA VAL A 30 7.46 -4.77 -8.09
C VAL A 30 7.80 -4.14 -9.44
N TYR A 31 7.11 -4.59 -10.49
CA TYR A 31 7.44 -4.25 -11.87
C TYR A 31 6.18 -3.86 -12.64
N ARG A 32 6.23 -2.77 -13.39
CA ARG A 32 5.15 -2.32 -14.27
C ARG A 32 5.71 -1.91 -15.63
N ARG A 33 4.88 -2.02 -16.66
CA ARG A 33 5.24 -1.57 -18.01
C ARG A 33 4.89 -0.08 -18.17
N ASP A 34 5.44 0.73 -17.28
CA ASP A 34 5.23 2.18 -17.27
C ASP A 34 6.39 2.87 -18.00
N ALA A 35 6.09 3.99 -18.68
CA ALA A 35 7.13 4.84 -19.25
C ALA A 35 7.93 5.50 -18.11
N VAL A 36 9.25 5.56 -18.25
CA VAL A 36 10.10 6.18 -17.23
C VAL A 36 9.97 7.70 -17.33
N ASP A 37 9.53 8.35 -16.26
CA ASP A 37 9.49 9.81 -16.14
C ASP A 37 9.91 10.24 -14.72
N ALA A 38 9.72 11.52 -14.36
CA ALA A 38 10.11 12.02 -13.04
C ALA A 38 9.28 11.43 -11.88
N THR A 39 8.15 10.79 -12.17
CA THR A 39 7.17 10.25 -11.24
C THR A 39 6.91 8.75 -11.40
N HIS A 40 7.31 8.14 -12.52
CA HIS A 40 7.11 6.73 -12.85
C HIS A 40 8.43 6.02 -13.14
N SER A 41 8.55 4.81 -12.60
CA SER A 41 9.64 3.88 -12.87
C SER A 41 9.06 2.49 -13.15
N PRO A 42 9.59 1.73 -14.13
CA PRO A 42 9.14 0.36 -14.42
C PRO A 42 9.52 -0.63 -13.30
N VAL A 43 10.41 -0.21 -12.38
CA VAL A 43 10.82 -0.96 -11.20
C VAL A 43 10.67 -0.03 -9.99
N PHE A 44 9.94 -0.48 -8.98
CA PHE A 44 9.76 0.27 -7.73
C PHE A 44 9.44 -0.67 -6.57
N HIS A 45 9.31 -0.13 -5.36
CA HIS A 45 9.02 -0.93 -4.17
C HIS A 45 7.63 -0.60 -3.64
N GLN A 46 6.93 -1.64 -3.22
CA GLN A 46 5.67 -1.52 -2.50
C GLN A 46 5.79 -2.13 -1.11
N VAL A 47 4.98 -1.61 -0.22
CA VAL A 47 4.66 -2.23 1.05
C VAL A 47 3.15 -2.40 1.08
N GLU A 48 2.71 -3.64 1.21
CA GLU A 48 1.30 -3.94 1.44
C GLU A 48 1.08 -4.53 2.83
N VAL A 49 -0.04 -4.14 3.43
CA VAL A 49 -0.51 -4.60 4.72
C VAL A 49 -1.77 -5.42 4.48
N LEU A 50 -1.90 -6.52 5.21
CA LEU A 50 -3.13 -7.31 5.31
C LEU A 50 -3.41 -7.61 6.77
N ALA A 51 -4.65 -7.40 7.19
CA ALA A 51 -5.18 -7.90 8.45
C ALA A 51 -6.48 -8.67 8.17
N ILE A 52 -6.57 -9.91 8.65
CA ILE A 52 -7.80 -10.72 8.63
C ILE A 52 -8.02 -11.26 10.04
N ASP A 53 -9.18 -10.98 10.61
CA ASP A 53 -9.58 -11.38 11.96
C ASP A 53 -11.11 -11.35 12.05
N GLU A 54 -11.69 -11.80 13.15
CA GLU A 54 -13.11 -11.64 13.40
C GLU A 54 -13.42 -10.18 13.78
N GLY A 55 -14.44 -9.58 13.16
CA GLY A 55 -14.95 -8.25 13.55
C GLY A 55 -14.12 -7.04 13.08
N LEU A 56 -13.20 -7.20 12.13
CA LEU A 56 -12.54 -6.06 11.49
C LEU A 56 -13.51 -5.29 10.59
N ASP A 57 -13.44 -3.97 10.63
CA ASP A 57 -14.29 -3.06 9.86
C ASP A 57 -13.46 -1.91 9.24
N PHE A 58 -14.13 -1.03 8.50
CA PHE A 58 -13.47 0.11 7.86
C PHE A 58 -12.89 1.11 8.87
N SER A 59 -13.44 1.17 10.10
CA SER A 59 -12.92 2.02 11.17
C SER A 59 -11.53 1.56 11.61
N HIS A 60 -11.31 0.25 11.71
CA HIS A 60 -10.00 -0.33 11.99
C HIS A 60 -8.98 -0.03 10.89
N LEU A 61 -9.39 -0.17 9.62
CA LEU A 61 -8.56 0.21 8.46
C LEU A 61 -8.16 1.69 8.54
N ARG A 62 -9.15 2.58 8.67
CA ARG A 62 -8.94 4.01 8.72
C ARG A 62 -8.05 4.41 9.89
N GLY A 63 -8.27 3.83 11.08
CA GLY A 63 -7.44 4.05 12.26
C GLY A 63 -5.99 3.65 12.04
N THR A 64 -5.77 2.47 11.45
CA THR A 64 -4.43 1.94 11.13
C THR A 64 -3.69 2.86 10.15
N VAL A 65 -4.34 3.22 9.04
CA VAL A 65 -3.76 4.12 8.03
C VAL A 65 -3.45 5.50 8.60
N MET A 66 -4.39 6.09 9.36
CA MET A 66 -4.19 7.41 9.98
C MET A 66 -3.05 7.39 10.99
N ALA A 67 -2.96 6.34 11.82
CA ALA A 67 -1.87 6.19 12.79
C ALA A 67 -0.51 6.08 12.08
N PHE A 68 -0.42 5.28 11.03
CA PHE A 68 0.80 5.13 10.23
C PHE A 68 1.20 6.45 9.55
N LEU A 69 0.27 7.14 8.87
CA LEU A 69 0.56 8.40 8.20
C LEU A 69 1.00 9.48 9.19
N LYS A 70 0.35 9.57 10.35
CA LYS A 70 0.74 10.49 11.42
C LYS A 70 2.13 10.18 11.97
N ALA A 71 2.46 8.90 12.17
CA ALA A 71 3.78 8.48 12.63
C ALA A 71 4.86 8.75 11.57
N PHE A 72 4.54 8.58 10.29
CA PHE A 72 5.51 8.70 9.20
C PHE A 72 5.76 10.15 8.77
N PHE A 73 4.71 10.97 8.69
CA PHE A 73 4.82 12.34 8.16
C PHE A 73 4.53 13.44 9.20
N GLY A 74 4.05 13.09 10.40
CA GLY A 74 3.60 14.07 11.39
C GLY A 74 2.16 14.51 11.16
N ASP A 75 1.82 15.70 11.66
CA ASP A 75 0.45 16.23 11.58
C ASP A 75 0.22 16.90 10.23
N LEU A 76 -0.52 16.25 9.35
CA LEU A 76 -0.86 16.77 8.02
C LEU A 76 -2.30 16.40 7.62
N PRO A 77 -2.95 17.20 6.76
CA PRO A 77 -4.27 16.87 6.26
C PRO A 77 -4.27 15.59 5.40
N VAL A 78 -5.08 14.61 5.81
CA VAL A 78 -5.31 13.35 5.09
C VAL A 78 -6.76 13.30 4.62
N ARG A 79 -7.00 12.78 3.41
CA ARG A 79 -8.34 12.57 2.87
C ARG A 79 -8.46 11.17 2.29
N PHE A 80 -9.57 10.51 2.60
CA PHE A 80 -9.97 9.24 1.97
C PHE A 80 -10.99 9.56 0.87
N ARG A 81 -10.83 8.96 -0.30
CA ARG A 81 -11.79 9.04 -1.41
C ARG A 81 -12.20 7.64 -1.82
N ALA A 82 -13.48 7.43 -2.10
CA ALA A 82 -13.93 6.17 -2.69
C ALA A 82 -13.18 5.91 -4.00
N SER A 83 -12.76 4.67 -4.21
CA SER A 83 -12.13 4.20 -5.44
C SER A 83 -12.57 2.75 -5.69
N TYR A 84 -11.99 2.10 -6.70
CA TYR A 84 -12.28 0.71 -7.03
C TYR A 84 -10.99 -0.10 -7.11
N PHE A 85 -10.91 -1.17 -6.33
CA PHE A 85 -9.89 -2.20 -6.46
C PHE A 85 -10.56 -3.58 -6.49
N PRO A 86 -10.21 -4.48 -7.43
CA PRO A 86 -10.90 -5.77 -7.60
C PRO A 86 -10.87 -6.73 -6.41
N PHE A 87 -10.04 -6.47 -5.40
CA PHE A 87 -9.83 -7.36 -4.26
C PHE A 87 -10.36 -6.75 -2.95
N THR A 88 -10.98 -5.58 -3.01
CA THR A 88 -11.51 -4.91 -1.84
C THR A 88 -12.86 -4.23 -2.09
N GLU A 89 -13.78 -4.35 -1.15
CA GLU A 89 -15.07 -3.65 -1.14
C GLU A 89 -15.56 -3.43 0.31
N PRO A 90 -15.73 -2.18 0.77
CA PRO A 90 -15.48 -0.92 0.08
C PRO A 90 -13.98 -0.60 -0.12
N SER A 91 -13.69 0.11 -1.21
CA SER A 91 -12.35 0.56 -1.62
C SER A 91 -12.15 2.07 -1.45
N ALA A 92 -10.94 2.48 -1.08
CA ALA A 92 -10.56 3.88 -0.93
C ALA A 92 -9.11 4.19 -1.34
N GLU A 93 -8.92 5.35 -1.95
CA GLU A 93 -7.63 6.01 -2.11
C GLU A 93 -7.38 6.99 -0.96
N VAL A 94 -6.11 7.14 -0.59
CA VAL A 94 -5.68 8.02 0.49
C VAL A 94 -4.75 9.08 -0.05
N ASP A 95 -5.18 10.33 0.07
CA ASP A 95 -4.42 11.51 -0.31
C ASP A 95 -3.84 12.21 0.92
N VAL A 96 -2.65 12.77 0.76
CA VAL A 96 -1.98 13.63 1.73
C VAL A 96 -1.73 15.01 1.14
N GLN A 97 -1.76 16.05 1.98
CA GLN A 97 -1.42 17.39 1.53
C GLN A 97 0.10 17.56 1.42
N TRP A 98 0.59 17.89 0.22
CA TRP A 98 2.01 18.12 -0.06
C TRP A 98 2.17 19.35 -0.96
N ARG A 99 2.94 20.35 -0.52
CA ARG A 99 3.21 21.59 -1.30
C ARG A 99 1.94 22.27 -1.85
N GLY A 100 0.88 22.34 -1.04
CA GLY A 100 -0.37 23.01 -1.44
C GLY A 100 -1.28 22.19 -2.35
N ARG A 101 -0.93 20.95 -2.70
CA ARG A 101 -1.77 20.03 -3.50
C ARG A 101 -2.05 18.71 -2.77
N TRP A 102 -3.17 18.10 -3.10
CA TRP A 102 -3.47 16.72 -2.71
C TRP A 102 -2.63 15.76 -3.55
N LEU A 103 -1.97 14.82 -2.89
CA LEU A 103 -1.19 13.77 -3.52
C LEU A 103 -1.68 12.41 -3.01
N GLU A 104 -2.18 11.57 -3.92
CA GLU A 104 -2.49 10.18 -3.63
C GLU A 104 -1.21 9.44 -3.21
N VAL A 105 -1.23 8.71 -2.10
CA VAL A 105 -0.05 7.98 -1.60
C VAL A 105 -0.30 6.50 -1.33
N MET A 106 -1.56 6.11 -1.15
CA MET A 106 -1.92 4.75 -0.73
C MET A 106 -3.30 4.37 -1.27
N GLY A 107 -3.45 3.12 -1.67
CA GLY A 107 -4.75 2.48 -1.87
C GLY A 107 -5.07 1.56 -0.70
N CYS A 108 -6.34 1.45 -0.31
CA CYS A 108 -6.77 0.57 0.77
C CYS A 108 -8.23 0.16 0.63
N GLY A 109 -8.66 -0.85 1.38
CA GLY A 109 -10.05 -1.27 1.41
C GLY A 109 -10.29 -2.48 2.29
N MET A 110 -11.56 -2.81 2.49
CA MET A 110 -11.95 -4.06 3.14
C MET A 110 -11.75 -5.21 2.16
N VAL A 111 -11.15 -6.33 2.58
CA VAL A 111 -10.95 -7.51 1.72
C VAL A 111 -12.30 -7.98 1.19
N ASP A 112 -12.39 -8.14 -0.13
CA ASP A 112 -13.62 -8.57 -0.79
C ASP A 112 -14.02 -9.99 -0.31
N PRO A 113 -15.30 -10.25 -0.01
CA PRO A 113 -15.78 -11.57 0.40
C PRO A 113 -15.34 -12.72 -0.54
N ALA A 114 -15.30 -12.48 -1.86
CA ALA A 114 -14.88 -13.49 -2.84
C ALA A 114 -13.41 -13.90 -2.66
N VAL A 115 -12.56 -13.00 -2.15
CA VAL A 115 -11.16 -13.33 -1.81
C VAL A 115 -11.12 -14.23 -0.57
N LEU A 116 -11.95 -13.97 0.43
CA LEU A 116 -12.06 -14.80 1.64
C LEU A 116 -12.60 -16.20 1.31
N GLU A 117 -13.68 -16.28 0.53
CA GLU A 117 -14.25 -17.53 0.05
C GLU A 117 -13.24 -18.35 -0.75
N GLY A 118 -12.48 -17.69 -1.64
CA GLY A 118 -11.40 -18.33 -2.41
C GLY A 118 -10.27 -18.92 -1.57
N LEU A 119 -10.14 -18.47 -0.32
CA LEU A 119 -9.20 -18.99 0.68
C LEU A 119 -9.85 -20.02 1.63
N GLY A 120 -11.13 -20.35 1.44
CA GLY A 120 -11.88 -21.24 2.32
C GLY A 120 -12.28 -20.61 3.65
N LEU A 121 -12.30 -19.28 3.75
CA LEU A 121 -12.71 -18.53 4.93
C LEU A 121 -14.17 -18.10 4.78
N ASP A 122 -14.96 -18.27 5.84
CA ASP A 122 -16.36 -17.82 5.90
C ASP A 122 -16.43 -16.29 6.09
N PRO A 123 -16.93 -15.52 5.11
CA PRO A 123 -17.02 -14.05 5.20
C PRO A 123 -18.01 -13.55 6.26
N GLU A 124 -18.94 -14.38 6.73
CA GLU A 124 -19.83 -14.02 7.85
C GLU A 124 -19.10 -14.09 9.20
N ARG A 125 -18.00 -14.84 9.26
CA ARG A 125 -17.17 -14.99 10.46
C ARG A 125 -15.94 -14.09 10.42
N TYR A 126 -15.21 -14.12 9.31
CA TYR A 126 -13.96 -13.39 9.14
C TYR A 126 -14.16 -12.18 8.26
N SER A 127 -13.49 -11.10 8.63
CA SER A 127 -13.37 -9.91 7.80
C SER A 127 -11.91 -9.44 7.81
N GLY A 128 -11.58 -8.52 6.92
CA GLY A 128 -10.22 -8.03 6.85
C GLY A 128 -10.10 -6.75 6.08
N PHE A 129 -8.95 -6.11 6.19
CA PHE A 129 -8.60 -4.97 5.38
C PHE A 129 -7.19 -5.11 4.82
N ALA A 130 -6.96 -4.48 3.68
CA ALA A 130 -5.67 -4.38 3.05
C ALA A 130 -5.35 -2.91 2.72
N ALA A 131 -4.06 -2.57 2.71
CA ALA A 131 -3.57 -1.28 2.28
C ALA A 131 -2.24 -1.45 1.56
N GLY A 132 -1.96 -0.62 0.55
CA GLY A 132 -0.74 -0.68 -0.24
C GLY A 132 -0.19 0.69 -0.52
N LEU A 133 1.13 0.86 -0.36
CA LEU A 133 1.84 2.10 -0.63
C LEU A 133 3.06 1.87 -1.52
N GLY A 134 3.42 2.90 -2.30
CA GLY A 134 4.68 2.96 -3.01
C GLY A 134 5.77 3.61 -2.15
N VAL A 135 6.86 2.90 -1.91
CA VAL A 135 7.95 3.35 -1.03
C VAL A 135 8.59 4.62 -1.59
N GLU A 136 8.87 4.65 -2.89
CA GLU A 136 9.50 5.78 -3.57
C GLU A 136 8.66 7.05 -3.40
N ARG A 137 7.33 6.94 -3.52
CA ARG A 137 6.44 8.09 -3.34
C ARG A 137 6.49 8.62 -1.92
N PHE A 138 6.49 7.75 -0.91
CA PHE A 138 6.64 8.14 0.48
C PHE A 138 8.00 8.81 0.76
N CYS A 139 9.08 8.25 0.22
CA CYS A 139 10.43 8.83 0.32
C CYS A 139 10.49 10.21 -0.35
N MET A 140 9.92 10.36 -1.55
CA MET A 140 9.88 11.63 -2.27
C MET A 140 9.15 12.72 -1.48
N VAL A 141 8.01 12.39 -0.88
CA VAL A 141 7.25 13.33 -0.04
C VAL A 141 8.06 13.71 1.21
N ARG A 142 8.62 12.73 1.92
CA ARG A 142 9.34 12.92 3.19
C ARG A 142 10.64 13.71 3.02
N HIS A 143 11.38 13.43 1.96
CA HIS A 143 12.71 14.00 1.71
C HIS A 143 12.71 15.12 0.68
N GLY A 144 11.54 15.48 0.14
CA GLY A 144 11.42 16.56 -0.84
C GLY A 144 12.08 16.26 -2.20
N ILE A 145 12.26 14.98 -2.54
CA ILE A 145 12.86 14.54 -3.80
C ILE A 145 11.86 14.76 -4.94
N ASP A 146 12.32 15.38 -6.01
CA ASP A 146 11.51 15.82 -7.15
C ASP A 146 11.46 14.82 -8.32
N ASP A 147 12.40 13.85 -8.34
CA ASP A 147 12.58 12.92 -9.44
C ASP A 147 12.89 11.50 -8.94
N ILE A 148 11.97 10.56 -9.20
CA ILE A 148 12.10 9.15 -8.83
C ILE A 148 13.35 8.49 -9.39
N ARG A 149 13.85 8.94 -10.54
CA ARG A 149 15.01 8.35 -11.22
C ARG A 149 16.28 8.47 -10.38
N ARG A 150 16.38 9.51 -9.54
CA ARG A 150 17.52 9.71 -8.61
C ARG A 150 17.68 8.55 -7.63
N LEU A 151 16.59 7.83 -7.33
CA LEU A 151 16.61 6.65 -6.46
C LEU A 151 17.26 5.42 -7.13
N TYR A 152 17.49 5.46 -8.45
CA TYR A 152 18.01 4.34 -9.24
C TYR A 152 19.35 4.61 -9.92
N THR A 153 19.77 5.87 -10.04
CA THR A 153 21.02 6.24 -10.71
C THR A 153 22.28 5.93 -9.91
N SER A 154 22.16 5.61 -8.62
CA SER A 154 23.28 5.32 -7.71
C SER A 154 24.34 6.45 -7.64
N ASP A 155 23.89 7.71 -7.73
CA ASP A 155 24.77 8.88 -7.60
C ASP A 155 25.20 9.07 -6.14
N LEU A 156 26.49 8.94 -5.85
CA LEU A 156 27.04 9.08 -4.49
C LEU A 156 26.69 10.43 -3.86
N ARG A 157 26.68 11.52 -4.64
CA ARG A 157 26.36 12.88 -4.15
C ARG A 157 24.90 12.99 -3.71
N PHE A 158 24.03 12.16 -4.28
CA PHE A 158 22.64 12.06 -3.87
C PHE A 158 22.51 11.19 -2.61
N LEU A 159 23.20 10.06 -2.57
CA LEU A 159 23.14 9.12 -1.44
C LEU A 159 23.70 9.72 -0.14
N GLU A 160 24.75 10.53 -0.21
CA GLU A 160 25.37 11.21 0.95
C GLU A 160 24.48 12.27 1.64
N GLN A 161 23.30 12.59 1.08
CA GLN A 161 22.35 13.54 1.67
C GLN A 161 21.46 12.93 2.77
N PHE A 162 21.56 11.62 3.00
CA PHE A 162 20.72 10.83 3.93
C PHE A 162 21.58 10.00 4.88
#